data_AF-A0A519RQG2-F1
#
_entry.id   AF-A0A519RQG2-F1
#
_cell.length_a   1.000
_cell.length_b   1.000
_cell.length_c   1.000
_cell.angle_alpha   90.00
_cell.angle_beta   90.00
_cell.angle_gamma   90.00
#
_symmetry.space_group_name_H-M   'P 1'
#
loop_
_entity.id
_entity.type
_entity.pdbx_description
1 polymer ?
#
loop_
_entity_poly.entity_id
_entity_poly.type
_entity_poly.pdbx_seq_one_letter_code
_entity_poly.pdbx_strand_id
1 'polypeptide(L)' 'FYSGNFLTGETKDGKGGKSYPHRSAFCLETQHFPDAPNHANFASTVLKPGETYKTSTTYKFK' A
#
# COMPACT_ATOMS: atom_id res chain seq x y z
N PHE A 1 -8.38 -1.50 -3.40
CA PHE A 1 -7.25 -1.30 -4.33
C PHE A 1 -6.90 0.18 -4.32
N TYR A 2 -5.64 0.50 -4.03
CA TYR A 2 -5.18 1.89 -3.95
C TYR A 2 -4.43 2.26 -5.22
N SER A 3 -4.80 3.42 -5.78
CA SER A 3 -4.28 3.96 -7.03
C SER A 3 -4.29 5.48 -6.94
N GLY A 4 -3.73 6.15 -7.95
CA GLY A 4 -3.73 7.62 -8.05
C GLY A 4 -5.12 8.23 -8.29
N ASN A 5 -6.11 7.92 -7.44
CA ASN A 5 -7.52 8.27 -7.60
C ASN A 5 -7.80 9.77 -7.45
N PHE A 6 -6.90 10.50 -6.79
CA PHE A 6 -7.03 11.94 -6.56
C PHE A 6 -5.95 12.75 -7.26
N LEU A 7 -5.12 12.10 -8.08
CA LEU A 7 -4.16 12.80 -8.93
C LEU A 7 -4.93 13.40 -10.11
N THR A 8 -4.81 14.70 -10.34
CA THR A 8 -5.53 15.39 -11.43
C THR A 8 -4.67 15.52 -12.68
N GLY A 9 -3.35 15.64 -12.51
CA GLY A 9 -2.40 15.90 -13.60
C GLY A 9 -2.39 17.35 -14.07
N GLU A 10 -3.03 18.27 -13.32
CA GLU A 10 -3.10 19.70 -13.65
C GLU A 10 -1.75 20.40 -13.44
N THR A 11 -0.97 19.94 -12.46
CA THR A 11 0.37 20.45 -12.16
C THR A 11 1.46 19.56 -12.77
N LYS A 12 2.63 20.15 -13.02
CA LYS A 12 3.85 19.47 -13.49
C LYS A 12 4.88 19.33 -12.37
N ASP A 13 4.41 19.00 -11.18
CA ASP A 13 5.19 18.87 -9.94
C ASP A 13 5.71 17.45 -9.69
N GLY A 14 5.41 16.50 -10.57
CA GLY A 14 5.94 15.14 -10.52
C GLY A 14 7.42 15.07 -10.90
N LYS A 15 8.05 13.94 -10.56
CA LYS A 15 9.46 13.65 -10.83
C LYS A 15 9.81 13.93 -12.30
N GLY A 16 10.82 14.77 -12.51
CA GLY A 16 11.26 15.19 -13.85
C GLY A 16 10.28 16.15 -14.55
N GLY A 17 9.50 16.92 -13.79
CA GLY A 17 8.54 17.89 -14.33
C GLY A 17 7.34 17.22 -15.01
N LYS A 18 7.03 15.98 -14.63
CA LYS A 18 5.92 15.21 -15.19
C LYS A 18 4.62 15.55 -14.46
N SER A 19 3.50 15.56 -15.17
CA SER A 19 2.19 15.49 -14.53
C SER A 19 1.86 14.05 -14.17
N TYR A 20 1.07 13.86 -13.12
CA TYR A 20 0.51 12.56 -12.75
C TYR A 20 -1.01 12.56 -12.98
N PRO A 21 -1.50 12.04 -14.12
CA PRO A 21 -2.92 11.98 -14.40
C PRO A 21 -3.69 11.07 -13.44
N HIS A 22 -5.01 11.24 -13.45
CA HIS A 22 -5.92 10.37 -12.71
C HIS A 22 -5.66 8.89 -13.01
N ARG A 23 -5.44 8.11 -11.93
CA ARG A 23 -5.14 6.67 -11.94
C ARG A 23 -3.88 6.29 -12.73
N SER A 24 -2.94 7.21 -12.94
CA SER A 24 -1.68 6.92 -13.67
C SER A 24 -0.68 6.06 -12.90
N ALA A 25 -1.00 5.67 -11.67
CA ALA A 25 -0.19 4.84 -10.80
C ALA A 25 -1.08 3.95 -9.95
N PHE A 26 -0.51 2.84 -9.50
CA PHE A 26 -1.13 1.89 -8.59
C PHE A 26 -0.16 1.57 -7.46
N CYS A 27 -0.72 1.16 -6.31
CA CYS A 27 0.05 0.76 -5.16
C CYS A 27 -0.10 -0.75 -4.94
N LEU A 28 1.02 -1.40 -4.66
CA LEU A 28 1.08 -2.79 -4.21
C LEU A 28 1.48 -2.76 -2.74
N GLU A 29 0.51 -2.96 -1.85
CA GLU A 29 0.69 -2.85 -0.41
C GLU A 29 0.45 -4.22 0.20
N THR A 30 1.54 -4.91 0.51
CA THR A 30 1.50 -6.24 1.15
C THR A 30 1.25 -6.05 2.64
N GLN A 31 0.08 -6.46 3.09
CA GLN A 31 -0.37 -6.24 4.46
C GLN A 31 -1.41 -7.28 4.89
N HIS A 32 -1.72 -7.29 6.19
CA HIS A 32 -2.92 -7.93 6.71
C HIS A 32 -4.16 -7.17 6.24
N PHE A 33 -5.34 -7.76 6.42
CA PHE A 33 -6.57 -7.10 5.98
C PHE A 33 -6.78 -5.75 6.68
N PRO A 34 -7.27 -4.73 5.95
CA PRO A 34 -7.74 -3.51 6.57
C PRO A 34 -8.78 -3.85 7.65
N ASP A 35 -8.71 -3.13 8.76
CA ASP A 35 -9.62 -3.30 9.89
C ASP A 35 -9.53 -4.64 10.65
N ALA A 36 -8.49 -5.44 10.41
CA ALA A 36 -8.29 -6.72 11.11
C ALA A 36 -8.42 -6.69 12.66
N PRO A 37 -7.98 -5.64 13.38
CA PRO A 37 -8.18 -5.57 14.83
C PRO A 37 -9.66 -5.60 15.27
N ASN A 38 -10.58 -5.13 14.42
CA ASN A 38 -12.01 -5.05 14.73
C ASN A 38 -12.81 -6.26 14.21
N HIS A 39 -12.16 -7.18 13.50
CA HIS A 39 -12.78 -8.35 12.89
C HIS A 39 -12.14 -9.64 13.41
N ALA A 40 -12.76 -10.26 14.43
CA ALA A 40 -12.23 -11.46 15.09
C ALA A 40 -12.04 -12.68 14.16
N ASN A 41 -12.69 -12.69 13.00
CA ASN A 41 -12.55 -13.73 11.98
C ASN A 41 -11.41 -13.47 10.99
N PHE A 42 -10.72 -12.32 11.05
CA PHE A 42 -9.52 -12.05 10.25
C PHE A 42 -8.28 -12.59 10.96
N ALA A 43 -7.20 -12.81 10.20
CA ALA A 43 -5.91 -13.13 10.79
C ALA A 43 -5.49 -12.01 11.76
N SER A 44 -5.16 -12.38 12.99
CA SER A 44 -4.77 -11.43 14.03
C SER A 44 -3.52 -10.64 13.62
N THR A 45 -3.54 -9.35 13.90
CA THR A 45 -2.38 -8.45 13.77
C THR A 45 -1.72 -8.14 15.11
N VAL A 46 -2.15 -8.79 16.19
CA VAL A 46 -1.59 -8.59 17.55
C VAL A 46 -0.28 -9.36 17.68
N LEU A 47 0.77 -8.68 18.13
CA LEU A 47 2.03 -9.26 18.55
C LEU A 47 2.17 -9.14 20.08
N LYS A 48 2.43 -10.24 20.77
CA LYS A 48 2.59 -10.28 22.23
C LYS A 48 4.07 -10.20 22.64
N PRO A 49 4.38 -9.84 23.90
CA PRO A 49 5.75 -9.84 24.40
C PRO A 49 6.43 -11.20 24.19
N GLY A 50 7.66 -11.18 23.66
CA GLY A 50 8.44 -12.39 23.35
C GLY A 50 8.14 -13.02 21.98
N GLU A 51 7.07 -12.61 21.29
CA GLU A 51 6.79 -13.08 19.93
C GLU A 51 7.64 -12.33 18.89
N THR A 52 7.90 -12.98 17.76
CA THR A 52 8.61 -12.38 16.63
C THR A 52 7.65 -12.15 15.48
N TYR A 53 7.52 -10.89 15.06
CA TYR A 53 6.84 -10.54 13.83
C TYR A 53 7.82 -10.64 12.64
N LYS A 54 7.40 -11.31 11.57
CA LYS A 54 8.20 -11.44 10.33
C LYS A 54 7.31 -11.32 9.10
N THR A 55 7.71 -10.46 8.17
CA THR A 55 7.11 -10.32 6.84
C THR A 55 8.20 -10.07 5.81
N SER A 56 7.93 -10.37 4.53
CA SER A 56 8.86 -10.10 3.44
C SER A 56 8.08 -9.80 2.16
N THR A 57 8.52 -8.77 1.45
CA THR A 57 7.97 -8.34 0.16
C THR A 57 9.11 -8.20 -0.82
N THR A 58 8.99 -8.85 -1.98
CA THR A 58 10.01 -8.81 -3.01
C THR A 58 9.37 -8.41 -4.34
N TYR A 59 9.86 -7.32 -4.93
CA TYR A 59 9.52 -6.91 -6.28
C TYR A 59 10.63 -7.36 -7.22
N LYS A 60 10.33 -8.30 -8.12
CA LYS A 60 11.27 -8.81 -9.12
C LYS A 60 10.77 -8.49 -10.51
N PHE A 61 11.56 -7.75 -11.26
CA PHE A 61 11.33 -7.43 -12.66
C PHE A 61 12.26 -8.27 -13.54
N LYS A 62 11.91 -8.43 -14.81
CA LYS A 62 12.74 -9.09 -15.82
C LYS A 62 13.20 -8.08 -16.86
#